data_AF-A0A934PTD3-F1
#
_entry.id   AF-A0A934PTD3-F1
#
_cell.length_a   1.000
_cell.length_b   1.000
_cell.length_c   1.000
_cell.angle_alpha   90.00
_cell.angle_beta   90.00
_cell.angle_gamma   90.00
#
_symmetry.space_group_name_H-M   'P 1'
#
loop_
_entity.id
_entity.type
_entity.pdbx_description
1 polymer ?
#
loop_
_entity_poly.entity_id
_entity_poly.type
_entity_poly.pdbx_seq_one_letter_code
_entity_poly.pdbx_strand_id
1 'polypeptide(L)'
;MKPILALIFSALFYSSAFAQTIEEKLWAIAKKQYPTDAEMQKYIYDEQKKGYVYMTDVTDQELKHFAENQYPDDYSMQEYVYNEQKADKAYMNIVTDVELKRFAIKQYIKDYSMQKYVYDQQLIAKIFMQRATNATAKDKARKQYPDDYSMQKYIYEQLMN
;
A
#
# COMPACT_ATOMS: atom_id res chain seq x y z
N MET A 1 -44.52 -26.79 52.94
CA MET A 1 -44.31 -25.68 52.00
C MET A 1 -43.27 -26.08 50.96
N LYS A 2 -43.71 -26.11 49.70
CA LYS A 2 -43.05 -26.11 48.38
C LYS A 2 -41.92 -27.12 48.04
N PRO A 3 -41.95 -27.69 46.81
CA PRO A 3 -41.16 -28.86 46.42
C PRO A 3 -40.05 -28.57 45.37
N ILE A 4 -39.09 -29.49 45.32
CA ILE A 4 -38.43 -30.10 44.13
C ILE A 4 -37.63 -29.20 43.15
N LEU A 5 -36.39 -29.65 42.91
CA LEU A 5 -35.46 -29.31 41.83
C LEU A 5 -36.12 -29.03 40.47
N ALA A 6 -35.65 -28.00 39.78
CA ALA A 6 -35.71 -27.90 38.33
C ALA A 6 -34.37 -27.41 37.78
N LEU A 7 -33.65 -28.34 37.15
CA LEU A 7 -32.60 -28.11 36.16
C LEU A 7 -33.16 -27.32 34.98
N ILE A 8 -32.55 -26.18 34.61
CA ILE A 8 -32.55 -25.71 33.21
C ILE A 8 -31.16 -25.17 32.88
N PHE A 9 -30.36 -26.09 32.33
CA PHE A 9 -29.27 -25.86 31.40
C PHE A 9 -29.78 -24.96 30.26
N SER A 10 -29.23 -23.76 30.09
CA SER A 10 -29.46 -22.95 28.88
C SER A 10 -28.12 -22.53 28.28
N ALA A 11 -27.66 -23.44 27.42
CA ALA A 11 -26.83 -23.25 26.24
C ALA A 11 -26.02 -21.94 26.17
N LEU A 12 -24.74 -22.06 26.54
CA LEU A 12 -23.68 -21.39 25.81
C LEU A 12 -23.78 -21.81 24.33
N PHE A 13 -24.45 -21.01 23.51
CA PHE A 13 -24.25 -21.03 22.07
C PHE A 13 -22.86 -20.48 21.80
N TYR A 14 -21.84 -21.32 21.99
CA TYR A 14 -20.58 -21.14 21.30
C TYR A 14 -20.90 -21.29 19.81
N SER A 15 -21.06 -20.16 19.12
CA SER A 15 -20.84 -20.12 17.68
C SER A 15 -19.37 -20.45 17.46
N SER A 16 -19.04 -21.74 17.38
CA SER A 16 -17.78 -22.19 16.81
C SER A 16 -17.84 -21.86 15.33
N ALA A 17 -17.51 -20.61 14.99
CA ALA A 17 -17.12 -20.28 13.62
C ALA A 17 -15.94 -21.20 13.30
N PHE A 18 -16.15 -22.15 12.40
CA PHE A 18 -15.10 -23.06 11.94
C PHE A 18 -13.99 -22.18 11.36
N ALA A 19 -12.86 -22.10 12.05
CA ALA A 19 -11.67 -21.43 11.53
C ALA A 19 -11.22 -22.24 10.31
N GLN A 20 -11.39 -21.67 9.12
CA GLN A 20 -10.93 -22.26 7.87
C GLN A 20 -9.40 -22.39 7.93
N THR A 21 -8.88 -23.55 7.54
CA THR A 21 -7.42 -23.72 7.42
C THR A 21 -6.87 -22.82 6.32
N ILE A 22 -5.59 -22.46 6.39
CA ILE A 22 -4.99 -21.67 5.30
C ILE A 22 -5.11 -22.41 3.96
N GLU A 23 -4.89 -23.72 3.92
CA GLU A 23 -5.00 -24.50 2.68
C GLU A 23 -6.40 -24.44 2.07
N GLU A 24 -7.45 -24.55 2.89
CA GLU A 24 -8.83 -24.38 2.44
C GLU A 24 -9.08 -22.97 1.92
N LYS A 25 -8.51 -21.93 2.55
CA LYS A 25 -8.65 -20.53 2.12
C LYS A 25 -8.01 -20.32 0.74
N LEU A 26 -6.79 -20.83 0.53
CA LEU A 26 -6.10 -20.76 -0.75
C LEU A 26 -6.89 -21.47 -1.86
N TRP A 27 -7.43 -22.65 -1.59
CA TRP A 27 -8.29 -23.36 -2.54
C TRP A 27 -9.60 -22.63 -2.81
N ALA A 28 -10.18 -21.97 -1.80
CA ALA A 28 -11.39 -21.18 -1.99
C ALA A 28 -11.15 -19.99 -2.93
N ILE A 29 -10.01 -19.30 -2.82
CA ILE A 29 -9.59 -18.23 -3.74
C ILE A 29 -9.48 -18.78 -5.17
N ALA A 30 -8.75 -19.88 -5.35
CA ALA A 30 -8.55 -20.53 -6.65
C ALA A 30 -9.88 -20.94 -7.32
N LYS A 31 -10.76 -21.61 -6.58
CA LYS A 31 -12.08 -22.05 -7.09
C LYS A 31 -13.02 -20.87 -7.36
N LYS A 32 -12.90 -19.78 -6.60
CA LYS A 32 -13.69 -18.56 -6.84
C LYS A 32 -13.27 -17.89 -8.16
N GLN A 33 -11.97 -17.81 -8.42
CA GLN A 33 -11.44 -17.16 -9.62
C GLN A 33 -11.63 -18.01 -10.89
N TYR A 34 -11.45 -19.33 -10.77
CA TYR A 34 -11.59 -20.28 -11.88
C TYR A 34 -12.51 -21.45 -11.50
N PRO A 35 -13.85 -21.29 -11.56
CA PRO A 35 -14.78 -22.30 -11.03
C PRO A 35 -14.75 -23.67 -11.70
N THR A 36 -14.36 -23.75 -12.97
CA THR A 36 -14.44 -24.98 -13.78
C THR A 36 -13.11 -25.43 -14.36
N ASP A 37 -12.03 -24.67 -14.15
CA ASP A 37 -10.72 -24.95 -14.72
C ASP A 37 -9.76 -25.44 -13.63
N ALA A 38 -9.58 -26.76 -13.55
CA ALA A 38 -8.78 -27.38 -12.50
C ALA A 38 -7.28 -27.04 -12.61
N GLU A 39 -6.77 -26.82 -13.82
CA GLU A 39 -5.37 -26.45 -14.02
C GLU A 39 -5.12 -25.02 -13.53
N MET A 40 -6.02 -24.09 -13.89
CA MET A 40 -5.94 -22.72 -13.41
C MET A 40 -6.21 -22.61 -11.91
N GLN A 41 -7.09 -23.44 -11.35
CA GLN A 41 -7.26 -23.51 -9.89
C GLN A 41 -5.94 -23.92 -9.21
N LYS A 42 -5.28 -24.97 -9.70
CA LYS A 42 -4.00 -25.40 -9.14
C LYS A 42 -2.93 -24.30 -9.26
N TYR A 43 -2.86 -23.64 -10.41
CA TYR A 43 -1.93 -22.52 -10.62
C TYR A 43 -2.15 -21.40 -9.60
N ILE A 44 -3.40 -20.93 -9.43
CA ILE A 44 -3.71 -19.88 -8.45
C ILE A 44 -3.43 -20.34 -7.02
N TYR A 45 -3.77 -21.58 -6.66
CA TYR A 45 -3.44 -22.13 -5.34
C TYR A 45 -1.92 -22.09 -5.09
N ASP A 46 -1.11 -22.53 -6.05
CA ASP A 46 0.34 -22.56 -5.92
C ASP A 46 0.93 -21.14 -5.79
N GLU A 47 0.43 -20.17 -6.57
CA GLU A 47 0.85 -18.76 -6.46
C GLU A 47 0.47 -18.14 -5.11
N GLN A 48 -0.78 -18.34 -4.65
CA GLN A 48 -1.23 -17.84 -3.37
C GLN A 48 -0.49 -18.50 -2.19
N LYS A 49 -0.11 -19.78 -2.32
CA LYS A 49 0.70 -20.49 -1.32
C LYS A 49 2.10 -19.91 -1.21
N LYS A 50 2.76 -19.61 -2.34
CA LYS A 50 4.08 -18.96 -2.34
C LYS A 50 4.01 -17.59 -1.67
N GLY A 51 3.05 -16.75 -2.07
CA GLY A 51 2.85 -15.44 -1.47
C GLY A 51 2.57 -15.53 0.03
N TYR A 52 1.75 -16.49 0.47
CA TYR A 52 1.48 -16.70 1.89
C TYR A 52 2.75 -17.05 2.67
N VAL A 53 3.54 -18.03 2.20
CA VAL A 53 4.81 -18.43 2.83
C VAL A 53 5.80 -17.27 2.86
N TYR A 54 5.89 -16.50 1.77
CA TYR A 54 6.72 -15.30 1.75
C TYR A 54 6.29 -14.31 2.84
N MET A 55 5.01 -13.97 2.89
CA MET A 55 4.45 -13.01 3.86
C MET A 55 4.50 -13.52 5.31
N THR A 56 4.63 -14.82 5.56
CA THR A 56 4.90 -15.33 6.93
C THR A 56 6.32 -15.05 7.39
N ASP A 57 7.28 -14.96 6.47
CA ASP A 57 8.72 -14.89 6.78
C ASP A 57 9.28 -13.46 6.76
N VAL A 58 8.54 -12.49 6.21
CA VAL A 58 8.99 -11.09 6.17
C VAL A 58 9.12 -10.45 7.56
N THR A 59 10.14 -9.60 7.72
CA THR A 59 10.51 -9.01 9.02
C THR A 59 9.96 -7.61 9.24
N ASP A 60 9.89 -6.77 8.20
CA ASP A 60 9.35 -5.41 8.31
C ASP A 60 7.83 -5.42 8.49
N GLN A 61 7.37 -5.30 9.73
CA GLN A 61 5.95 -5.38 10.08
C GLN A 61 5.12 -4.21 9.56
N GLU A 62 5.73 -3.03 9.37
CA GLU A 62 5.03 -1.88 8.80
C GLU A 62 4.62 -2.17 7.36
N LEU A 63 5.56 -2.67 6.55
CA LEU A 63 5.31 -2.99 5.15
C LEU A 63 4.42 -4.22 5.01
N LYS A 64 4.57 -5.21 5.90
CA LYS A 64 3.67 -6.37 5.97
C LYS A 64 2.23 -5.93 6.18
N HIS A 65 1.99 -5.10 7.19
CA HIS A 65 0.64 -4.62 7.49
C HIS A 65 0.07 -3.74 6.38
N PHE A 66 0.91 -2.92 5.73
CA PHE A 66 0.50 -2.15 4.56
C PHE A 66 0.01 -3.05 3.43
N ALA A 67 0.78 -4.08 3.08
CA ALA A 67 0.44 -5.03 2.04
C ALA A 67 -0.83 -5.84 2.36
N GLU A 68 -0.94 -6.37 3.58
CA GLU A 68 -2.13 -7.09 4.07
C GLU A 68 -3.40 -6.23 4.02
N ASN A 69 -3.30 -4.96 4.38
CA ASN A 69 -4.45 -4.05 4.33
C ASN A 69 -4.88 -3.71 2.89
N GLN A 70 -3.94 -3.58 1.96
CA GLN A 70 -4.27 -3.31 0.56
C GLN A 70 -4.89 -4.54 -0.13
N TYR A 71 -4.41 -5.74 0.19
CA TYR A 71 -4.82 -6.98 -0.47
C TYR A 71 -5.13 -8.10 0.55
N PRO A 72 -6.22 -8.02 1.33
CA PRO A 72 -6.46 -8.92 2.48
C PRO A 72 -6.51 -10.43 2.16
N ASP A 73 -6.97 -10.77 0.95
CA ASP A 73 -7.18 -12.16 0.51
C ASP A 73 -6.41 -12.49 -0.78
N ASP A 74 -5.39 -11.70 -1.12
CA ASP A 74 -4.50 -11.96 -2.26
C ASP A 74 -3.04 -11.91 -1.81
N TYR A 75 -2.55 -13.06 -1.38
CA TYR A 75 -1.20 -13.22 -0.85
C TYR A 75 -0.12 -13.00 -1.90
N SER A 76 -0.41 -13.27 -3.17
CA SER A 76 0.52 -12.98 -4.26
C SER A 76 0.69 -11.46 -4.45
N MET A 77 -0.41 -10.70 -4.36
CA MET A 77 -0.36 -9.24 -4.39
C MET A 77 0.22 -8.64 -3.11
N GLN A 78 0.02 -9.27 -1.95
CA GLN A 78 0.70 -8.87 -0.73
C GLN A 78 2.23 -8.96 -0.87
N GLU A 79 2.76 -10.07 -1.38
CA GLU A 79 4.20 -10.23 -1.64
C GLU A 79 4.70 -9.14 -2.60
N TYR A 80 3.99 -8.89 -3.69
CA TYR A 80 4.34 -7.85 -4.65
C TYR A 80 4.43 -6.47 -4.00
N VAL A 81 3.38 -6.04 -3.29
CA VAL A 81 3.33 -4.74 -2.62
C VAL A 81 4.40 -4.62 -1.53
N TYR A 82 4.61 -5.67 -0.74
CA TYR A 82 5.66 -5.68 0.27
C TYR A 82 7.04 -5.38 -0.35
N ASN A 83 7.34 -6.06 -1.46
CA ASN A 83 8.62 -5.92 -2.15
C ASN A 83 8.79 -4.55 -2.80
N GLU A 84 7.75 -4.03 -3.43
CA GLU A 84 7.73 -2.67 -3.97
C GLU A 84 7.99 -1.64 -2.86
N GLN A 85 7.20 -1.69 -1.79
CA GLN A 85 7.32 -0.75 -0.67
C GLN A 85 8.69 -0.86 0.01
N LYS A 86 9.27 -2.06 0.10
CA LYS A 86 10.62 -2.27 0.65
C LYS A 86 11.70 -1.61 -0.20
N ALA A 87 11.61 -1.76 -1.53
CA ALA A 87 12.54 -1.13 -2.46
C ALA A 87 12.41 0.41 -2.40
N ASP A 88 11.19 0.92 -2.37
CA ASP A 88 10.93 2.36 -2.34
C ASP A 88 11.29 2.99 -0.98
N LYS A 89 11.08 2.27 0.11
CA LYS A 89 11.59 2.68 1.45
C LYS A 89 13.11 2.81 1.43
N ALA A 90 13.82 1.87 0.82
CA ALA A 90 15.27 1.95 0.66
C ALA A 90 15.69 3.15 -0.21
N TYR A 91 14.98 3.40 -1.31
CA TYR A 91 15.19 4.59 -2.15
C TYR A 91 15.01 5.88 -1.34
N MET A 92 13.87 6.02 -0.65
CA MET A 92 13.57 7.19 0.17
C MET A 92 14.57 7.39 1.31
N ASN A 93 15.27 6.34 1.75
CA ASN A 93 16.34 6.46 2.74
C ASN A 93 17.62 7.11 2.18
N ILE A 94 17.93 6.93 0.90
CA ILE A 94 19.20 7.40 0.29
C ILE A 94 19.09 8.72 -0.46
N VAL A 95 17.88 9.20 -0.78
CA VAL A 95 17.71 10.50 -1.46
C VAL A 95 18.25 11.66 -0.63
N THR A 96 18.85 12.65 -1.30
CA THR A 96 19.65 13.70 -0.66
C THR A 96 18.94 15.04 -0.50
N ASP A 97 17.95 15.35 -1.34
CA ASP A 97 17.16 16.58 -1.22
C ASP A 97 16.17 16.47 -0.05
N VAL A 98 16.59 16.98 1.11
CA VAL A 98 15.84 16.88 2.38
C VAL A 98 14.50 17.62 2.31
N GLU A 99 14.42 18.72 1.57
CA GLU A 99 13.19 19.51 1.40
C GLU A 99 12.13 18.67 0.66
N LEU A 100 12.52 18.10 -0.49
CA LEU A 100 11.62 17.26 -1.28
C LEU A 100 11.26 15.95 -0.57
N LYS A 101 12.22 15.35 0.13
CA LYS A 101 11.97 14.15 0.95
C LYS A 101 10.92 14.43 2.03
N ARG A 102 11.02 15.56 2.74
CA ARG A 102 10.04 15.96 3.76
C ARG A 102 8.67 16.23 3.13
N PHE A 103 8.62 16.89 1.97
CA PHE A 103 7.38 17.13 1.25
C PHE A 103 6.69 15.82 0.89
N ALA A 104 7.40 14.85 0.31
CA ALA A 104 6.89 13.54 -0.05
C ALA A 104 6.35 12.75 1.17
N ILE A 105 7.14 12.66 2.25
CA ILE A 105 6.73 11.96 3.48
C ILE A 105 5.47 12.59 4.09
N LYS A 106 5.34 13.91 4.08
CA LYS A 106 4.17 14.61 4.62
C LYS A 106 2.89 14.26 3.85
N GLN A 107 2.98 14.06 2.54
CA GLN A 107 1.83 13.70 1.71
C GLN A 107 1.41 12.23 1.90
N TYR A 108 2.39 11.32 2.04
CA TYR A 108 2.15 9.88 2.04
C TYR A 108 2.94 9.16 3.14
N ILE A 109 2.55 9.33 4.40
CA ILE A 109 3.34 8.91 5.57
C ILE A 109 3.77 7.43 5.54
N LYS A 110 2.90 6.53 5.07
CA LYS A 110 3.11 5.07 5.12
C LYS A 110 3.26 4.41 3.75
N ASP A 111 3.10 5.18 2.67
CA ASP A 111 3.13 4.66 1.32
C ASP A 111 4.42 5.13 0.63
N TYR A 112 5.44 4.30 0.70
CA TYR A 112 6.78 4.62 0.20
C TYR A 112 6.84 4.70 -1.33
N SER A 113 6.02 3.94 -2.05
CA SER A 113 5.94 4.07 -3.50
C SER A 113 5.36 5.42 -3.90
N MET A 114 4.32 5.88 -3.21
CA MET A 114 3.80 7.23 -3.39
C MET A 114 4.76 8.33 -2.92
N GLN A 115 5.53 8.10 -1.85
CA GLN A 115 6.61 9.02 -1.45
C GLN A 115 7.66 9.16 -2.56
N LYS A 116 8.15 8.04 -3.09
CA LYS A 116 9.12 8.01 -4.19
C LYS A 116 8.57 8.75 -5.41
N TYR A 117 7.33 8.45 -5.80
CA TYR A 117 6.69 9.12 -6.92
C TYR A 117 6.65 10.65 -6.73
N VAL A 118 6.17 11.13 -5.57
CA VAL A 118 6.11 12.57 -5.29
C VAL A 118 7.51 13.19 -5.27
N TYR A 119 8.49 12.53 -4.64
CA TYR A 119 9.87 13.00 -4.61
C TYR A 119 10.42 13.21 -6.02
N ASP A 120 10.29 12.19 -6.88
CA ASP A 120 10.80 12.22 -8.25
C ASP A 120 10.12 13.32 -9.08
N GLN A 121 8.79 13.48 -8.95
CA GLN A 121 8.05 14.56 -9.61
C GLN A 121 8.52 15.95 -9.15
N GLN A 122 8.65 16.15 -7.84
CA GLN A 122 9.12 17.41 -7.29
C GLN A 122 10.56 17.72 -7.70
N LEU A 123 11.43 16.70 -7.81
CA LEU A 123 12.82 16.87 -8.25
C LEU A 123 12.89 17.35 -9.70
N ILE A 124 12.13 16.72 -10.60
CA ILE A 124 12.04 17.11 -12.02
C ILE A 124 11.56 18.56 -12.12
N ALA A 125 10.50 18.89 -11.37
CA ALA A 125 9.94 20.24 -11.39
C ALA A 125 10.89 21.29 -10.79
N LYS A 126 11.63 20.95 -9.72
CA LYS A 126 12.66 21.81 -9.11
C LYS A 126 13.77 22.12 -10.10
N ILE A 127 14.29 21.12 -10.81
CA ILE A 127 15.30 21.30 -11.86
C ILE A 127 14.77 22.19 -12.99
N PHE A 128 13.51 21.99 -13.41
CA PHE A 128 12.87 22.85 -14.40
C PHE A 128 12.81 24.31 -13.92
N MET A 129 12.31 24.54 -12.70
CA MET A 129 12.19 25.88 -12.13
C MET A 129 13.54 26.55 -11.91
N GLN A 130 14.62 25.79 -11.68
CA GLN A 130 15.97 26.34 -11.65
C GLN A 130 16.40 26.89 -13.02
N ARG A 131 16.11 26.16 -14.10
CA ARG A 131 16.49 26.49 -15.48
C ARG A 131 15.58 27.51 -16.17
N ALA A 132 14.36 27.67 -15.70
CA ALA A 132 13.43 28.67 -16.20
C ALA A 132 14.05 30.09 -16.20
N THR A 133 13.80 30.88 -17.25
CA THR A 133 14.47 32.17 -17.49
C THR A 133 13.59 33.38 -17.16
N ASN A 134 12.26 33.29 -17.28
CA ASN A 134 11.38 34.41 -16.97
C ASN A 134 11.26 34.62 -15.45
N ALA A 135 12.00 35.60 -14.92
CA ALA A 135 12.04 35.89 -13.49
C ALA A 135 10.66 36.24 -12.90
N THR A 136 9.86 37.04 -13.62
CA THR A 136 8.52 37.45 -13.15
C THR A 136 7.57 36.26 -13.01
N ALA A 137 7.55 35.36 -14.00
CA ALA A 137 6.74 34.15 -13.93
C ALA A 137 7.21 33.20 -12.81
N LYS A 138 8.54 33.04 -12.63
CA LYS A 138 9.12 32.24 -11.53
C LYS A 138 8.71 32.77 -10.17
N ASP A 139 8.81 34.08 -9.96
CA ASP A 139 8.48 34.70 -8.68
C ASP A 139 6.99 34.60 -8.36
N LYS A 140 6.11 34.73 -9.37
CA LYS A 140 4.67 34.49 -9.20
C LYS A 140 4.38 33.04 -8.79
N ALA A 141 4.96 32.07 -9.51
CA ALA A 141 4.80 30.66 -9.22
C ALA A 141 5.26 30.29 -7.80
N ARG A 142 6.46 30.75 -7.40
CA ARG A 142 7.03 30.54 -6.05
C ARG A 142 6.19 31.15 -4.94
N LYS A 143 5.62 32.34 -5.15
CA LYS A 143 4.75 32.99 -4.16
C LYS A 143 3.45 32.21 -3.94
N GLN A 144 2.91 31.62 -5.01
CA GLN A 144 1.66 30.88 -4.93
C GLN A 144 1.84 29.49 -4.31
N TYR A 145 2.95 28.82 -4.64
CA TYR A 145 3.24 27.46 -4.19
C TYR A 145 4.70 27.35 -3.71
N PRO A 146 5.02 27.87 -2.50
CA PRO A 146 6.40 27.98 -2.04
C PRO A 146 7.13 26.64 -1.94
N ASP A 147 6.44 25.59 -1.51
CA ASP A 147 7.05 24.29 -1.24
C ASP A 147 6.69 23.21 -2.27
N ASP A 148 5.88 23.53 -3.29
CA ASP A 148 5.41 22.58 -4.31
C ASP A 148 5.91 22.99 -5.70
N TYR A 149 7.07 22.47 -6.08
CA TYR A 149 7.71 22.74 -7.37
C TYR A 149 6.90 22.24 -8.56
N SER A 150 6.14 21.16 -8.40
CA SER A 150 5.26 20.66 -9.47
C SER A 150 4.19 21.70 -9.80
N MET A 151 3.59 22.29 -8.77
CA MET A 151 2.64 23.40 -8.93
C MET A 151 3.32 24.68 -9.39
N GLN A 152 4.55 24.98 -8.94
CA GLN A 152 5.31 26.11 -9.47
C GLN A 152 5.54 25.97 -10.99
N LYS A 153 5.96 24.78 -11.44
CA LYS A 153 6.17 24.47 -12.86
C LYS A 153 4.89 24.66 -13.65
N TYR A 154 3.77 24.11 -13.16
CA TYR A 154 2.46 24.28 -13.80
C TYR A 154 2.09 25.76 -13.96
N ILE A 155 2.17 26.56 -12.90
CA ILE A 155 1.85 28.00 -12.97
C ILE A 155 2.81 28.75 -13.89
N TYR A 156 4.10 28.44 -13.85
CA TYR A 156 5.07 29.03 -14.77
C TYR A 156 4.70 28.75 -16.22
N GLU A 157 4.41 27.48 -16.56
CA GLU A 157 4.02 27.07 -17.92
C GLU A 157 2.74 27.78 -18.36
N GLN A 158 1.75 27.94 -17.48
CA GLN A 158 0.52 28.69 -17.80
C GLN A 158 0.77 30.19 -18.08
N LEU A 159 1.74 30.82 -17.42
CA LEU A 159 2.06 32.24 -17.63
C LEU A 159 2.93 32.51 -18.87
N MET A 160 3.56 31.47 -19.40
CA MET A 160 4.42 31.56 -20.58
C MET A 160 3.69 31.20 -21.89
N ASN A 161 2.47 30.67 -21.78
CA ASN A 161 1.59 30.35 -22.89
C ASN A 161 0.67 31.51 -23.25
#